data_AF-A0A9W6ZVE7-F1
#
_entry.id   AF-A0A9W6ZVE7-F1
#
_cell.length_a   1.000
_cell.length_b   1.000
_cell.length_c   1.000
_cell.angle_alpha   90.00
_cell.angle_beta   90.00
_cell.angle_gamma   90.00
#
_symmetry.space_group_name_H-M   'P 1'
#
loop_
_entity.id
_entity.type
_entity.pdbx_description
1 polymer ?
#
loop_
_entity_poly.entity_id
_entity_poly.type
_entity_poly.pdbx_seq_one_letter_code
_entity_poly.pdbx_strand_id
1 'polypeptide(L)'
;MVRVPRGTSAPATLATPHAYTLLTDPSSEPPVHRLTELTSRHTLHDDAGLATRQNVSEEALWSFRNTIAFWAATFFLQGSVLFTIGSVAMYPSVLTVCGEEGTKEENMSSGCQPEYFYRAWVDYSFMIGAWCFTIGNYCVYFQVINSHDSSDKRCRYISLPVKEWGHIGALSNLLGAFAFNVNTLLMYDNNPHDSIWYDYNLVYVISGGIGSILFAAGAWCEGEHNQWRGGNFCALKKPEVLMAVLNFIASLLFLLAYIVEYNHYANHHLDVLVFLVATPFTFGSIFFFIGSWMSLVLWKQQNFGLGYAKHIFGKSHVVVDWTQQLMGIVYIGCICMQWERLGNMCSYNWGYYHNVYLLEITFRLLLYHCIMFLMSALHTTPNRHPFGIMLFGMRFIAVYAFFGDAYLLRKESMDPDAYSV
;
A
#
# COMPACT_ATOMS: atom_id res chain seq x y z
N MET A 1 -4.89 -52.35 37.55
CA MET A 1 -3.43 -52.47 37.63
C MET A 1 -2.84 -51.10 37.96
N VAL A 2 -2.18 -51.03 39.11
CA VAL A 2 -1.07 -50.13 39.52
C VAL A 2 -1.22 -48.61 39.30
N ARG A 3 -1.54 -47.91 40.40
CA ARG A 3 -1.06 -46.55 40.73
C ARG A 3 0.45 -46.55 40.92
N VAL A 4 1.16 -45.49 40.52
CA VAL A 4 2.09 -44.72 41.39
C VAL A 4 2.28 -43.29 40.82
N PRO A 5 2.19 -42.24 41.65
CA PRO A 5 2.56 -40.85 41.33
C PRO A 5 3.89 -40.41 41.99
N ARG A 6 4.38 -39.22 41.61
CA ARG A 6 5.44 -38.32 42.21
C ARG A 6 6.52 -37.97 41.16
N GLY A 7 7.11 -36.78 41.15
CA GLY A 7 7.26 -35.87 42.27
C GLY A 7 7.47 -34.40 41.90
N THR A 8 7.29 -33.62 42.94
CA THR A 8 7.69 -32.23 43.18
C THR A 8 9.21 -32.10 43.31
N SER A 9 9.79 -31.03 42.75
CA SER A 9 10.92 -30.34 43.37
C SER A 9 10.89 -28.85 43.03
N ALA A 10 11.20 -28.06 44.05
CA ALA A 10 11.06 -26.62 44.17
C ALA A 10 12.36 -25.87 43.71
N PRO A 11 12.39 -24.53 43.77
CA PRO A 11 13.31 -23.68 43.02
C PRO A 11 14.55 -23.22 43.82
N ALA A 12 15.62 -22.87 43.11
CA ALA A 12 16.79 -22.10 43.59
C ALA A 12 17.61 -21.72 42.34
N THR A 13 18.32 -20.60 42.16
CA THR A 13 18.68 -19.46 43.01
C THR A 13 19.27 -18.38 42.09
N LEU A 14 19.20 -17.12 42.54
CA LEU A 14 19.96 -15.97 42.03
C LEU A 14 21.46 -16.26 41.87
N ALA A 15 22.06 -15.71 40.81
CA ALA A 15 23.45 -15.25 40.83
C ALA A 15 23.63 -14.05 39.88
N THR A 16 23.99 -12.90 40.46
CA THR A 16 24.57 -11.71 39.83
C THR A 16 25.90 -11.42 40.56
N PRO A 17 26.74 -10.48 40.10
CA PRO A 17 27.77 -10.65 39.08
C PRO A 17 29.19 -10.56 39.68
N HIS A 18 30.18 -11.19 39.05
CA HIS A 18 31.59 -10.96 39.37
C HIS A 18 32.11 -9.72 38.65
N ALA A 19 32.50 -8.72 39.45
CA ALA A 19 33.29 -7.58 39.04
C ALA A 19 34.73 -8.02 38.77
N TYR A 20 35.26 -7.67 37.60
CA TYR A 20 36.68 -7.74 37.29
C TYR A 20 37.33 -6.39 37.62
N THR A 21 38.10 -6.35 38.70
CA THR A 21 39.04 -5.26 39.00
C THR A 21 40.43 -5.76 38.62
N LEU A 22 40.91 -5.37 37.44
CA LEU A 22 42.29 -5.63 37.02
C LEU A 22 43.15 -4.39 37.27
N LEU A 23 44.20 -4.63 38.05
CA LEU A 23 45.25 -3.70 38.42
C LEU A 23 45.99 -3.17 37.19
N THR A 24 46.17 -1.85 37.14
CA THR A 24 47.15 -1.20 36.26
C THR A 24 48.45 -0.96 37.03
N ASP A 25 49.52 -1.49 36.43
CA ASP A 25 50.94 -1.39 36.75
C ASP A 25 51.45 0.07 36.67
N PRO A 26 52.35 0.55 37.55
CA PRO A 26 52.97 1.86 37.42
C PRO A 26 54.32 1.73 36.71
N SER A 27 54.34 1.94 35.38
CA SER A 27 55.58 2.15 34.64
C SER A 27 55.82 3.63 34.35
N SER A 28 57.01 4.06 34.75
CA SER A 28 57.64 5.35 34.55
C SER A 28 57.97 5.62 33.08
N GLU A 29 57.55 6.77 32.54
CA GLU A 29 58.19 7.38 31.37
C GLU A 29 58.31 8.92 31.50
N PRO A 30 59.39 9.51 30.93
CA PRO A 30 59.81 10.90 31.14
C PRO A 30 59.12 11.92 30.21
N PRO A 31 59.21 13.23 30.50
CA PRO A 31 58.49 14.26 29.77
C PRO A 31 59.25 14.65 28.50
N VAL A 32 58.67 14.37 27.34
CA VAL A 32 59.22 14.78 26.04
C VAL A 32 58.14 15.47 25.19
N HIS A 33 58.45 16.71 24.82
CA HIS A 33 57.83 17.53 23.75
C HIS A 33 56.38 18.04 23.91
N ARG A 34 56.24 19.16 24.62
CA ARG A 34 55.29 20.22 24.25
C ARG A 34 55.89 21.08 23.12
N LEU A 35 55.63 20.73 21.85
CA LEU A 35 55.85 21.65 20.72
C LEU A 35 55.10 21.23 19.44
N THR A 36 53.87 20.70 19.58
CA THR A 36 52.99 20.33 18.45
C THR A 36 51.56 20.87 18.58
N GLU A 37 51.30 21.76 19.54
CA GLU A 37 49.94 22.25 19.85
C GLU A 37 49.52 23.53 19.11
N LEU A 38 50.37 24.08 18.24
CA LEU A 38 50.08 25.35 17.53
C LEU A 38 49.81 25.22 16.03
N THR A 39 49.90 24.01 15.47
CA THR A 39 49.52 23.74 14.06
C THR A 39 48.20 22.97 13.91
N SER A 40 47.57 22.50 15.00
CA SER A 40 46.28 21.78 14.92
C SER A 40 45.05 22.67 15.13
N ARG A 41 45.22 23.94 15.55
CA ARG A 41 44.07 24.86 15.75
C ARG A 41 43.54 25.49 14.45
N HIS A 42 44.24 25.37 13.33
CA HIS A 42 43.80 25.96 12.06
C HIS A 42 43.08 24.99 11.12
N THR A 43 43.07 23.68 11.41
CA THR A 43 42.29 22.67 10.64
C THR A 43 40.97 22.28 11.31
N LEU A 44 40.80 22.54 12.62
CA LEU A 44 39.59 22.17 13.37
C LEU A 44 38.34 23.02 13.05
N HIS A 45 38.47 24.16 12.37
CA HIS A 45 37.33 25.00 12.02
C HIS A 45 36.65 24.63 10.69
N ASP A 46 37.37 24.00 9.75
CA ASP A 46 36.78 23.58 8.46
C ASP A 46 36.11 22.20 8.57
N ASP A 47 36.61 21.30 9.42
CA ASP A 47 36.03 19.97 9.62
C ASP A 47 34.66 20.01 10.33
N ALA A 48 34.45 20.96 11.24
CA ALA A 48 33.15 21.15 11.91
C ALA A 48 32.05 21.60 10.92
N GLY A 49 32.40 22.42 9.93
CA GLY A 49 31.49 22.86 8.87
C GLY A 49 31.13 21.73 7.90
N LEU A 50 32.09 20.86 7.58
CA LEU A 50 31.90 19.67 6.75
C LEU A 50 31.03 18.62 7.43
N ALA A 51 31.30 18.30 8.70
CA ALA A 51 30.49 17.36 9.48
C ALA A 51 29.04 17.85 9.65
N THR A 52 28.85 19.14 9.91
CA THR A 52 27.50 19.73 10.04
C THR A 52 26.74 19.70 8.71
N ARG A 53 27.40 20.01 7.58
CA ARG A 53 26.78 19.92 6.24
C ARG A 53 26.43 18.48 5.85
N GLN A 54 27.27 17.52 6.21
CA GLN A 54 27.03 16.11 5.92
C GLN A 54 25.82 15.58 6.71
N ASN A 55 25.72 15.92 8.00
CA ASN A 55 24.59 15.52 8.85
C ASN A 55 23.25 16.09 8.36
N VAL A 56 23.21 17.37 7.95
CA VAL A 56 22.00 18.00 7.40
C VAL A 56 21.56 17.34 6.08
N SER A 57 22.53 16.88 5.26
CA SER A 57 22.23 16.19 4.01
C SER A 57 21.64 14.80 4.23
N GLU A 58 22.12 14.06 5.23
CA GLU A 58 21.64 12.70 5.54
C GLU A 58 20.22 12.73 6.15
N GLU A 59 19.94 13.66 7.04
CA GLU A 59 18.62 13.83 7.64
C GLU A 59 17.55 14.23 6.61
N ALA A 60 17.90 15.13 5.68
CA ALA A 60 17.02 15.53 4.59
C ALA A 60 16.74 14.36 3.62
N LEU A 61 17.77 13.59 3.27
CA LEU A 61 17.63 12.40 2.41
C LEU A 61 16.76 11.33 3.08
N TRP A 62 16.99 11.07 4.36
CA TRP A 62 16.17 10.14 5.14
C TRP A 62 14.71 10.58 5.17
N SER A 63 14.46 11.86 5.46
CA SER A 63 13.10 12.43 5.53
C SER A 63 12.36 12.30 4.20
N PHE A 64 13.06 12.53 3.08
CA PHE A 64 12.51 12.37 1.75
C PHE A 64 12.16 10.91 1.43
N ARG A 65 13.11 9.98 1.63
CA ARG A 65 12.88 8.54 1.41
C ARG A 65 11.71 8.03 2.25
N ASN A 66 11.67 8.44 3.51
CA ASN A 66 10.61 8.08 4.43
C ASN A 66 9.24 8.64 4.00
N THR A 67 9.19 9.86 3.47
CA THR A 67 7.96 10.45 2.91
C THR A 67 7.48 9.67 1.69
N ILE A 68 8.38 9.27 0.80
CA ILE A 68 8.02 8.42 -0.35
C ILE A 68 7.50 7.06 0.12
N ALA A 69 8.10 6.47 1.15
CA ALA A 69 7.66 5.20 1.73
C ALA A 69 6.24 5.27 2.32
N PHE A 70 5.92 6.38 3.00
CA PHE A 70 4.56 6.66 3.46
C PHE A 70 3.56 6.67 2.30
N TRP A 71 3.89 7.40 1.22
CA TRP A 71 3.01 7.51 0.07
C TRP A 71 2.85 6.18 -0.67
N ALA A 72 3.92 5.39 -0.81
CA ALA A 72 3.83 4.04 -1.35
C ALA A 72 2.82 3.18 -0.56
N ALA A 73 2.96 3.12 0.76
CA ALA A 73 2.05 2.37 1.62
C ALA A 73 0.60 2.90 1.56
N THR A 74 0.44 4.23 1.52
CA THR A 74 -0.87 4.88 1.41
C THR A 74 -1.57 4.53 0.10
N PHE A 75 -0.85 4.57 -1.03
CA PHE A 75 -1.41 4.20 -2.33
C PHE A 75 -1.72 2.70 -2.42
N PHE A 76 -0.89 1.82 -1.84
CA PHE A 76 -1.22 0.40 -1.75
C PHE A 76 -2.51 0.15 -0.94
N LEU A 77 -2.70 0.87 0.17
CA LEU A 77 -3.94 0.79 0.94
C LEU A 77 -5.16 1.30 0.15
N GLN A 78 -5.05 2.45 -0.52
CA GLN A 78 -6.13 2.95 -1.37
C GLN A 78 -6.48 1.93 -2.48
N GLY A 79 -5.46 1.42 -3.17
CA GLY A 79 -5.63 0.46 -4.25
C GLY A 79 -6.29 -0.83 -3.80
N SER A 80 -5.83 -1.40 -2.68
CA SER A 80 -6.40 -2.63 -2.13
C SER A 80 -7.84 -2.46 -1.59
N VAL A 81 -8.18 -1.31 -1.01
CA VAL A 81 -9.57 -1.01 -0.61
C VAL A 81 -10.47 -0.93 -1.84
N LEU A 82 -10.07 -0.19 -2.88
CA LEU A 82 -10.86 -0.05 -4.11
C LEU A 82 -11.02 -1.39 -4.85
N PHE A 83 -9.96 -2.21 -4.92
CA PHE A 83 -10.06 -3.57 -5.44
C PHE A 83 -11.01 -4.44 -4.62
N THR A 84 -11.01 -4.28 -3.30
CA THR A 84 -11.95 -5.02 -2.43
C THR A 84 -13.40 -4.58 -2.69
N ILE A 85 -13.65 -3.28 -2.83
CA ILE A 85 -14.98 -2.74 -3.17
C ILE A 85 -15.43 -3.31 -4.52
N GLY A 86 -14.59 -3.21 -5.55
CA GLY A 86 -14.87 -3.75 -6.88
C GLY A 86 -15.18 -5.24 -6.86
N SER A 87 -14.35 -6.04 -6.18
CA SER A 87 -14.53 -7.49 -6.09
C SER A 87 -15.82 -7.87 -5.34
N VAL A 88 -16.18 -7.14 -4.28
CA VAL A 88 -17.43 -7.37 -3.54
C VAL A 88 -18.65 -6.96 -4.36
N ALA A 89 -18.55 -5.89 -5.14
CA ALA A 89 -19.61 -5.44 -6.03
C ALA A 89 -19.87 -6.43 -7.19
N MET A 90 -18.92 -7.31 -7.54
CA MET A 90 -19.13 -8.38 -8.52
C MET A 90 -20.11 -9.46 -8.06
N TYR A 91 -20.44 -9.56 -6.76
CA TYR A 91 -21.41 -10.56 -6.31
C TYR A 91 -22.82 -10.19 -6.76
N PRO A 92 -23.58 -11.12 -7.38
CA PRO A 92 -24.94 -10.85 -7.85
C PRO A 92 -25.90 -10.37 -6.75
N SER A 93 -25.67 -10.79 -5.49
CA SER A 93 -26.45 -10.36 -4.33
C SER A 93 -26.18 -8.91 -3.90
N VAL A 94 -25.07 -8.33 -4.35
CA VAL A 94 -24.70 -6.93 -4.12
C VAL A 94 -25.14 -6.09 -5.31
N LEU A 95 -24.78 -6.52 -6.52
CA LEU A 95 -25.14 -5.86 -7.76
C LEU A 95 -25.64 -6.88 -8.79
N THR A 96 -26.92 -6.79 -9.15
CA THR A 96 -27.51 -7.58 -10.24
C THR A 96 -27.60 -6.68 -11.47
N VAL A 97 -26.91 -6.99 -12.57
CA VAL A 97 -26.93 -6.18 -13.81
C VAL A 97 -27.92 -6.78 -14.80
N CYS A 98 -28.72 -5.95 -15.47
CA CYS A 98 -29.56 -6.39 -16.59
C CYS A 98 -28.67 -6.86 -17.75
N GLY A 99 -28.97 -8.01 -18.34
CA GLY A 99 -28.45 -8.32 -19.68
C GLY A 99 -29.03 -7.37 -20.74
N GLU A 100 -28.27 -7.09 -21.79
CA GLU A 100 -28.66 -6.19 -22.89
C GLU A 100 -29.93 -6.66 -23.64
N GLU A 101 -30.31 -7.94 -23.55
CA GLU A 101 -31.41 -8.52 -24.34
C GLU A 101 -32.82 -8.34 -23.75
N GLY A 102 -32.96 -7.68 -22.59
CA GLY A 102 -34.26 -7.40 -21.96
C GLY A 102 -34.89 -6.09 -22.41
N THR A 103 -36.20 -6.07 -22.64
CA THR A 103 -36.93 -4.79 -22.80
C THR A 103 -36.80 -3.95 -21.51
N LYS A 104 -36.69 -2.61 -21.63
CA LYS A 104 -36.53 -1.70 -20.47
C LYS A 104 -37.58 -1.93 -19.36
N GLU A 105 -38.79 -2.33 -19.71
CA GLU A 105 -39.87 -2.63 -18.75
C GLU A 105 -39.66 -3.96 -18.00
N GLU A 106 -39.20 -5.03 -18.66
CA GLU A 106 -38.87 -6.31 -17.99
C GLU A 106 -37.68 -6.13 -17.04
N ASN A 107 -36.70 -5.34 -17.44
CA ASN A 107 -35.51 -5.03 -16.64
C ASN A 107 -35.84 -4.24 -15.36
N MET A 108 -36.78 -3.30 -15.40
CA MET A 108 -37.25 -2.60 -14.18
C MET A 108 -38.04 -3.51 -13.24
N SER A 109 -38.82 -4.45 -13.78
CA SER A 109 -39.65 -5.35 -12.96
C SER A 109 -38.86 -6.46 -12.24
N SER A 110 -37.66 -6.79 -12.74
CA SER A 110 -36.77 -7.83 -12.20
C SER A 110 -35.81 -7.34 -11.12
N GLY A 111 -35.80 -6.03 -10.81
CA GLY A 111 -34.89 -5.44 -9.82
C GLY A 111 -33.43 -5.36 -10.26
N CYS A 112 -33.16 -5.55 -11.55
CA CYS A 112 -31.82 -5.47 -12.10
C CYS A 112 -31.39 -4.00 -12.31
N GLN A 113 -30.12 -3.72 -12.02
CA GLN A 113 -29.51 -2.40 -12.09
C GLN A 113 -28.98 -2.11 -13.52
N PRO A 114 -29.02 -0.84 -13.95
CA PRO A 114 -28.36 -0.39 -15.17
C PRO A 114 -26.85 -0.70 -15.23
N GLU A 115 -26.31 -0.91 -16.43
CA GLU A 115 -24.89 -1.23 -16.67
C GLU A 115 -23.92 -0.19 -16.06
N TYR A 116 -24.28 1.10 -16.05
CA TYR A 116 -23.41 2.14 -15.49
C TYR A 116 -23.11 1.94 -14.00
N PHE A 117 -23.96 1.21 -13.26
CA PHE A 117 -23.68 0.85 -11.87
C PHE A 117 -22.53 -0.15 -11.78
N TYR A 118 -22.50 -1.13 -12.67
CA TYR A 118 -21.40 -2.09 -12.73
C TYR A 118 -20.10 -1.37 -13.05
N ARG A 119 -20.14 -0.49 -14.04
CA ARG A 119 -18.99 0.33 -14.40
C ARG A 119 -18.51 1.17 -13.21
N ALA A 120 -19.42 1.82 -12.50
CA ALA A 120 -19.06 2.65 -11.36
C ALA A 120 -18.42 1.87 -10.22
N TRP A 121 -19.05 0.77 -9.81
CA TRP A 121 -18.73 0.05 -8.57
C TRP A 121 -17.74 -1.09 -8.75
N VAL A 122 -17.51 -1.54 -9.98
CA VAL A 122 -16.57 -2.61 -10.31
C VAL A 122 -15.44 -2.03 -11.13
N ASP A 123 -15.73 -1.51 -12.31
CA ASP A 123 -14.71 -1.16 -13.29
C ASP A 123 -13.87 0.06 -12.87
N TYR A 124 -14.52 1.15 -12.45
CA TYR A 124 -13.83 2.34 -11.96
C TYR A 124 -13.07 2.06 -10.65
N SER A 125 -13.63 1.24 -9.77
CA SER A 125 -12.95 0.83 -8.53
C SER A 125 -11.65 0.08 -8.83
N PHE A 126 -11.69 -0.90 -9.75
CA PHE A 126 -10.49 -1.59 -10.19
C PHE A 126 -9.52 -0.65 -10.94
N MET A 127 -10.00 0.21 -11.83
CA MET A 127 -9.13 1.11 -12.59
C MET A 127 -8.40 2.09 -11.67
N ILE A 128 -9.13 2.81 -10.82
CA ILE A 128 -8.53 3.78 -9.89
C ILE A 128 -7.62 3.04 -8.90
N GLY A 129 -8.01 1.85 -8.45
CA GLY A 129 -7.14 1.03 -7.62
C GLY A 129 -5.84 0.65 -8.32
N ALA A 130 -5.88 0.38 -9.63
CA ALA A 130 -4.70 0.06 -10.43
C ALA A 130 -3.81 1.29 -10.62
N TRP A 131 -4.39 2.50 -10.69
CA TRP A 131 -3.63 3.76 -10.67
C TRP A 131 -2.88 3.92 -9.36
N CYS A 132 -3.56 3.71 -8.23
CA CYS A 132 -2.94 3.75 -6.91
C CYS A 132 -1.79 2.73 -6.81
N PHE A 133 -2.00 1.47 -7.21
CA PHE A 133 -0.93 0.48 -7.23
C PHE A 133 0.25 0.88 -8.13
N THR A 134 0.01 1.47 -9.28
CA THR A 134 1.10 1.94 -10.17
C THR A 134 1.92 3.05 -9.53
N ILE A 135 1.27 4.07 -8.95
CA ILE A 135 1.97 5.15 -8.25
C ILE A 135 2.76 4.60 -7.07
N GLY A 136 2.14 3.74 -6.25
CA GLY A 136 2.79 3.12 -5.10
C GLY A 136 4.01 2.27 -5.48
N ASN A 137 3.88 1.44 -6.52
CA ASN A 137 4.98 0.62 -7.01
C ASN A 137 6.10 1.45 -7.64
N TYR A 138 5.75 2.55 -8.31
CA TYR A 138 6.76 3.49 -8.80
C TYR A 138 7.52 4.15 -7.65
N CYS A 139 6.84 4.55 -6.57
CA CYS A 139 7.48 5.07 -5.36
C CYS A 139 8.47 4.06 -4.74
N VAL A 140 8.11 2.78 -4.68
CA VAL A 140 9.01 1.71 -4.20
C VAL A 140 10.20 1.54 -5.14
N TYR A 141 9.93 1.40 -6.44
CA TYR A 141 10.97 1.25 -7.46
C TYR A 141 11.96 2.43 -7.44
N PHE A 142 11.44 3.65 -7.36
CA PHE A 142 12.23 4.88 -7.27
C PHE A 142 13.13 4.87 -6.02
N GLN A 143 12.61 4.43 -4.86
CA GLN A 143 13.43 4.28 -3.66
C GLN A 143 14.53 3.27 -3.86
N VAL A 144 14.23 2.11 -4.45
CA VAL A 144 15.17 1.00 -4.66
C VAL A 144 16.28 1.38 -5.65
N ILE A 145 15.99 2.07 -6.75
CA ILE A 145 17.05 2.47 -7.70
C ILE A 145 17.94 3.60 -7.17
N ASN A 146 17.45 4.40 -6.22
CA ASN A 146 18.18 5.49 -5.56
C ASN A 146 18.65 5.11 -4.15
N SER A 147 18.68 3.82 -3.85
CA SER A 147 18.89 3.31 -2.52
C SER A 147 20.39 3.23 -2.18
N HIS A 148 21.20 2.89 -3.18
CA HIS A 148 22.65 2.78 -3.06
C HIS A 148 23.34 4.12 -2.80
N ASP A 149 24.35 4.04 -1.94
CA ASP A 149 25.31 5.09 -1.59
C ASP A 149 26.32 5.33 -2.72
N SER A 150 25.83 5.40 -3.96
CA SER A 150 26.69 5.58 -5.11
C SER A 150 27.20 7.01 -5.06
N SER A 151 28.53 7.13 -5.05
CA SER A 151 29.34 8.34 -5.28
C SER A 151 28.84 9.29 -6.38
N ASP A 152 27.90 8.85 -7.21
CA ASP A 152 27.17 9.64 -8.19
C ASP A 152 25.93 10.31 -7.57
N LYS A 153 26.02 11.61 -7.30
CA LYS A 153 24.95 12.44 -6.70
C LYS A 153 23.69 12.61 -7.56
N ARG A 154 23.54 11.84 -8.64
CA ARG A 154 22.45 12.01 -9.61
C ARG A 154 21.28 11.10 -9.27
N CYS A 155 20.13 11.72 -9.01
CA CYS A 155 18.86 11.03 -8.87
C CYS A 155 18.49 10.32 -10.18
N ARG A 156 18.19 9.02 -10.11
CA ARG A 156 17.77 8.19 -11.23
C ARG A 156 16.25 8.04 -11.19
N TYR A 157 15.59 8.32 -12.31
CA TYR A 157 14.14 8.14 -12.44
C TYR A 157 13.78 6.77 -13.02
N ILE A 158 14.69 6.20 -13.83
CA ILE A 158 14.58 4.88 -14.47
C ILE A 158 15.99 4.26 -14.47
N SER A 159 16.09 2.99 -14.10
CA SER A 159 17.33 2.22 -14.11
C SER A 159 17.06 0.73 -14.30
N LEU A 160 17.92 0.04 -15.05
CA LEU A 160 17.86 -1.42 -15.13
C LEU A 160 18.21 -2.04 -13.77
N PRO A 161 17.59 -3.17 -13.42
CA PRO A 161 17.79 -3.77 -12.10
C PRO A 161 19.23 -4.26 -11.97
N VAL A 162 19.86 -3.96 -10.84
CA VAL A 162 21.06 -4.66 -10.39
C VAL A 162 20.63 -6.08 -9.97
N LYS A 163 21.54 -7.07 -9.96
CA LYS A 163 21.28 -8.47 -9.56
C LYS A 163 20.94 -8.65 -8.06
N GLU A 164 20.14 -7.75 -7.50
CA GLU A 164 19.61 -7.80 -6.14
C GLU A 164 18.11 -8.09 -6.18
N TRP A 165 17.65 -8.99 -5.32
CA TRP A 165 16.25 -9.41 -5.28
C TRP A 165 15.26 -8.25 -5.07
N GLY A 166 15.64 -7.23 -4.28
CA GLY A 166 14.80 -6.04 -4.07
C GLY A 166 14.56 -5.23 -5.35
N HIS A 167 15.58 -5.07 -6.19
CA HIS A 167 15.48 -4.38 -7.49
C HIS A 167 14.59 -5.13 -8.47
N ILE A 168 14.81 -6.44 -8.58
CA ILE A 168 14.01 -7.29 -9.47
C ILE A 168 12.55 -7.32 -8.99
N GLY A 169 12.34 -7.43 -7.67
CA GLY A 169 11.00 -7.43 -7.08
C GLY A 169 10.24 -6.14 -7.34
N ALA A 170 10.87 -4.98 -7.09
CA ALA A 170 10.25 -3.67 -7.30
C ALA A 170 9.93 -3.41 -8.79
N LEU A 171 10.83 -3.78 -9.69
CA LEU A 171 10.57 -3.66 -11.13
C LEU A 171 9.46 -4.60 -11.58
N SER A 172 9.46 -5.85 -11.11
CA SER A 172 8.41 -6.83 -11.42
C SER A 172 7.04 -6.31 -11.00
N ASN A 173 6.90 -5.80 -9.76
CA ASN A 173 5.65 -5.22 -9.29
C ASN A 173 5.23 -3.99 -10.10
N LEU A 174 6.17 -3.11 -10.47
CA LEU A 174 5.86 -1.94 -11.29
C LEU A 174 5.34 -2.33 -12.69
N LEU A 175 5.98 -3.29 -13.35
CA LEU A 175 5.52 -3.82 -14.64
C LEU A 175 4.17 -4.53 -14.50
N GLY A 176 3.97 -5.26 -13.39
CA GLY A 176 2.68 -5.88 -13.08
C GLY A 176 1.56 -4.86 -12.94
N ALA A 177 1.83 -3.75 -12.25
CA ALA A 177 0.87 -2.66 -12.09
C ALA A 177 0.50 -2.01 -13.44
N PHE A 178 1.47 -1.82 -14.34
CA PHE A 178 1.18 -1.35 -15.71
C PHE A 178 0.33 -2.35 -16.50
N ALA A 179 0.58 -3.65 -16.38
CA ALA A 179 -0.25 -4.67 -17.04
C ALA A 179 -1.70 -4.65 -16.51
N PHE A 180 -1.89 -4.45 -15.20
CA PHE A 180 -3.23 -4.22 -14.63
C PHE A 180 -3.89 -2.94 -15.11
N ASN A 181 -3.13 -1.86 -15.35
CA ASN A 181 -3.71 -0.66 -15.95
C ASN A 181 -4.28 -0.97 -17.34
N VAL A 182 -3.54 -1.72 -18.16
CA VAL A 182 -4.03 -2.20 -19.47
C VAL A 182 -5.27 -3.08 -19.30
N ASN A 183 -5.28 -4.01 -18.33
CA ASN A 183 -6.44 -4.84 -18.01
C ASN A 183 -7.72 -4.02 -17.79
N THR A 184 -7.61 -2.94 -17.01
CA THR A 184 -8.76 -2.10 -16.67
C THR A 184 -9.19 -1.14 -17.79
N LEU A 185 -8.42 -0.97 -18.87
CA LEU A 185 -8.80 -0.08 -19.98
C LEU A 185 -9.95 -0.65 -20.81
N LEU A 186 -10.08 -1.98 -20.91
CA LEU A 186 -11.13 -2.62 -21.71
C LEU A 186 -12.54 -2.33 -21.17
N MET A 187 -12.65 -2.00 -19.88
CA MET A 187 -13.92 -1.72 -19.21
C MET A 187 -14.65 -0.47 -19.76
N TYR A 188 -14.00 0.32 -20.61
CA TYR A 188 -14.55 1.57 -21.17
C TYR A 188 -14.88 1.50 -22.65
N ASP A 189 -14.65 0.35 -23.30
CA ASP A 189 -15.04 0.20 -24.70
C ASP A 189 -16.52 -0.15 -24.81
N ASN A 190 -17.30 0.78 -25.35
CA ASN A 190 -18.72 0.57 -25.63
C ASN A 190 -18.96 -0.32 -26.86
N ASN A 191 -17.92 -0.63 -27.65
CA ASN A 191 -18.03 -1.42 -28.88
C ASN A 191 -16.86 -2.42 -29.02
N PRO A 192 -16.78 -3.44 -28.15
CA PRO A 192 -15.70 -4.43 -28.18
C PRO A 192 -15.64 -5.22 -29.50
N HIS A 193 -16.74 -5.26 -30.28
CA HIS A 193 -16.83 -6.01 -31.52
C HIS A 193 -16.16 -5.35 -32.74
N ASP A 194 -15.96 -4.04 -32.74
CA ASP A 194 -15.49 -3.31 -33.94
C ASP A 194 -13.98 -3.03 -33.94
N SER A 195 -13.28 -3.34 -32.84
CA SER A 195 -11.89 -2.95 -32.66
C SER A 195 -10.96 -4.17 -32.55
N ILE A 196 -10.23 -4.46 -33.63
CA ILE A 196 -9.19 -5.51 -33.69
C ILE A 196 -8.14 -5.34 -32.56
N TRP A 197 -7.98 -4.13 -32.03
CA TRP A 197 -7.01 -3.82 -30.98
C TRP A 197 -7.50 -4.16 -29.56
N TYR A 198 -8.78 -4.51 -29.38
CA TYR A 198 -9.42 -4.70 -28.07
C TYR A 198 -10.06 -6.09 -27.93
N ASP A 199 -9.32 -7.14 -28.29
CA ASP A 199 -9.71 -8.50 -27.94
C ASP A 199 -9.77 -8.66 -26.41
N TYR A 200 -10.93 -9.09 -25.89
CA TYR A 200 -11.15 -9.34 -24.47
C TYR A 200 -10.08 -10.23 -23.86
N ASN A 201 -9.71 -11.30 -24.56
CA ASN A 201 -8.70 -12.20 -24.04
C ASN A 201 -7.34 -11.53 -23.95
N LEU A 202 -6.98 -10.70 -24.93
CA LEU A 202 -5.68 -10.03 -24.95
C LEU A 202 -5.61 -8.90 -23.92
N VAL A 203 -6.58 -7.99 -23.95
CA VAL A 203 -6.53 -6.75 -23.16
C VAL A 203 -6.97 -7.01 -21.74
N TYR A 204 -8.02 -7.80 -21.49
CA TYR A 204 -8.45 -8.10 -20.12
C TYR A 204 -7.70 -9.34 -19.59
N VAL A 205 -7.99 -10.53 -20.10
CA VAL A 205 -7.52 -11.79 -19.47
C VAL A 205 -5.98 -11.90 -19.43
N ILE A 206 -5.31 -11.74 -20.56
CA ILE A 206 -3.86 -11.94 -20.69
C ILE A 206 -3.10 -10.85 -19.92
N SER A 207 -3.48 -9.57 -20.06
CA SER A 207 -2.78 -8.52 -19.33
C SER A 207 -2.98 -8.62 -17.80
N GLY A 208 -4.18 -9.00 -17.34
CA GLY A 208 -4.47 -9.26 -15.92
C GLY A 208 -3.71 -10.48 -15.40
N GLY A 209 -3.64 -11.55 -16.19
CA GLY A 209 -2.83 -12.73 -15.90
C GLY A 209 -1.33 -12.43 -15.83
N ILE A 210 -0.79 -11.67 -16.79
CA ILE A 210 0.60 -11.19 -16.78
C ILE A 210 0.86 -10.33 -15.54
N GLY A 211 -0.03 -9.38 -15.24
CA GLY A 211 0.06 -8.55 -14.06
C GLY A 211 0.13 -9.37 -12.77
N SER A 212 -0.72 -10.38 -12.66
CA SER A 212 -0.77 -11.29 -11.52
C SER A 212 0.51 -12.12 -11.39
N ILE A 213 1.06 -12.65 -12.50
CA ILE A 213 2.34 -13.38 -12.50
C ILE A 213 3.48 -12.46 -12.05
N LEU A 214 3.50 -11.21 -12.52
CA LEU A 214 4.54 -10.23 -12.18
C LEU A 214 4.46 -9.80 -10.71
N PHE A 215 3.27 -9.60 -10.15
CA PHE A 215 3.13 -9.36 -8.71
C PHE A 215 3.52 -10.58 -7.86
N ALA A 216 3.17 -11.79 -8.30
CA ALA A 216 3.61 -13.01 -7.62
C ALA A 216 5.14 -13.13 -7.65
N ALA A 217 5.76 -12.89 -8.80
CA ALA A 217 7.21 -12.89 -8.93
C ALA A 217 7.87 -11.80 -8.08
N GLY A 218 7.27 -10.61 -7.99
CA GLY A 218 7.79 -9.52 -7.18
C GLY A 218 7.67 -9.78 -5.68
N ALA A 219 6.53 -10.30 -5.21
CA ALA A 219 6.33 -10.76 -3.84
C ALA A 219 7.27 -11.92 -3.46
N TRP A 220 7.53 -12.83 -4.39
CA TRP A 220 8.51 -13.90 -4.21
C TRP A 220 9.93 -13.33 -4.06
N CYS A 221 10.34 -12.40 -4.93
CA CYS A 221 11.64 -11.74 -4.83
C CYS A 221 11.78 -10.96 -3.51
N GLU A 222 10.71 -10.31 -3.05
CA GLU A 222 10.64 -9.66 -1.73
C GLU A 222 10.79 -10.67 -0.57
N GLY A 223 10.15 -11.84 -0.69
CA GLY A 223 10.32 -12.95 0.26
C GLY A 223 11.76 -13.48 0.31
N GLU A 224 12.40 -13.68 -0.86
CA GLU A 224 13.81 -14.06 -0.95
C GLU A 224 14.73 -12.98 -0.37
N HIS A 225 14.46 -11.72 -0.68
CA HIS A 225 15.17 -10.58 -0.09
C HIS A 225 15.10 -10.67 1.44
N ASN A 226 13.96 -11.07 2.01
CA ASN A 226 13.73 -11.22 3.44
C ASN A 226 14.02 -12.61 4.04
N GLN A 227 14.67 -13.48 3.26
CA GLN A 227 15.13 -14.80 3.71
C GLN A 227 13.99 -15.67 4.27
N TRP A 228 12.80 -15.61 3.68
CA TRP A 228 11.64 -16.38 4.12
C TRP A 228 11.85 -17.92 4.07
N ARG A 229 12.83 -18.41 3.30
CA ARG A 229 13.20 -19.83 3.17
C ARG A 229 14.13 -20.35 4.26
N GLY A 230 14.48 -19.55 5.25
CA GLY A 230 15.47 -19.89 6.29
C GLY A 230 15.12 -21.06 7.24
N GLY A 231 14.19 -21.95 6.88
CA GLY A 231 13.89 -23.21 7.59
C GLY A 231 13.15 -23.09 8.92
N ASN A 232 13.02 -21.89 9.48
CA ASN A 232 12.35 -21.66 10.76
C ASN A 232 10.96 -21.03 10.53
N PHE A 233 9.91 -21.65 11.08
CA PHE A 233 8.56 -21.05 11.17
C PHE A 233 8.57 -19.66 11.82
N CYS A 234 9.60 -19.34 12.61
CA CYS A 234 9.83 -17.99 13.13
C CYS A 234 10.00 -16.92 12.05
N ALA A 235 10.37 -17.27 10.81
CA ALA A 235 10.46 -16.31 9.70
C ALA A 235 9.10 -15.70 9.36
N LEU A 236 8.00 -16.45 9.48
CA LEU A 236 6.63 -15.95 9.25
C LEU A 236 6.17 -14.95 10.33
N LYS A 237 6.87 -14.88 11.47
CA LYS A 237 6.60 -13.86 12.50
C LYS A 237 7.14 -12.48 12.11
N LYS A 238 8.02 -12.42 11.11
CA LYS A 238 8.55 -11.15 10.61
C LYS A 238 7.49 -10.47 9.73
N PRO A 239 7.10 -9.23 10.04
CA PRO A 239 6.04 -8.55 9.30
C PRO A 239 6.33 -8.43 7.79
N GLU A 240 7.57 -8.17 7.41
CA GLU A 240 8.00 -8.09 6.00
C GLU A 240 7.84 -9.42 5.25
N VAL A 241 8.07 -10.55 5.92
CA VAL A 241 7.89 -11.88 5.31
C VAL A 241 6.41 -12.20 5.16
N LEU A 242 5.61 -11.93 6.20
CA LEU A 242 4.17 -12.18 6.15
C LEU A 242 3.50 -11.30 5.08
N MET A 243 3.91 -10.04 4.94
CA MET A 243 3.46 -9.16 3.87
C MET A 243 3.75 -9.75 2.49
N ALA A 244 4.98 -10.24 2.26
CA ALA A 244 5.36 -10.90 1.00
C ALA A 244 4.52 -12.16 0.73
N VAL A 245 4.27 -13.00 1.74
CA VAL A 245 3.42 -14.19 1.62
C VAL A 245 1.99 -13.82 1.26
N LEU A 246 1.40 -12.83 1.93
CA LEU A 246 0.03 -12.38 1.65
C LEU A 246 -0.09 -11.82 0.23
N ASN A 247 0.84 -10.98 -0.19
CA ASN A 247 0.86 -10.43 -1.55
C ASN A 247 1.05 -11.53 -2.61
N PHE A 248 1.87 -12.55 -2.30
CA PHE A 248 2.06 -13.70 -3.18
C PHE A 248 0.76 -14.50 -3.35
N ILE A 249 0.10 -14.85 -2.24
CA ILE A 249 -1.18 -15.58 -2.27
C ILE A 249 -2.25 -14.75 -2.99
N ALA A 250 -2.33 -13.44 -2.70
CA ALA A 250 -3.25 -12.53 -3.37
C ALA A 250 -3.07 -12.56 -4.89
N SER A 251 -1.82 -12.46 -5.35
CA SER A 251 -1.48 -12.49 -6.78
C SER A 251 -1.88 -13.82 -7.44
N LEU A 252 -1.73 -14.95 -6.74
CA LEU A 252 -2.16 -16.25 -7.25
C LEU A 252 -3.69 -16.38 -7.33
N LEU A 253 -4.43 -15.79 -6.40
CA LEU A 253 -5.89 -15.76 -6.44
C LEU A 253 -6.41 -14.93 -7.61
N PHE A 254 -5.78 -13.78 -7.89
CA PHE A 254 -6.08 -12.97 -9.08
C PHE A 254 -5.77 -13.74 -10.37
N LEU A 255 -4.62 -14.43 -10.43
CA LEU A 255 -4.26 -15.26 -11.57
C LEU A 255 -5.31 -16.36 -11.82
N LEU A 256 -5.79 -17.02 -10.76
CA LEU A 256 -6.83 -18.03 -10.87
C LEU A 256 -8.11 -17.45 -11.48
N ALA A 257 -8.57 -16.29 -11.00
CA ALA A 257 -9.76 -15.63 -11.53
C ALA A 257 -9.61 -15.29 -13.02
N TYR A 258 -8.46 -14.72 -13.44
CA TYR A 258 -8.22 -14.44 -14.86
C TYR A 258 -8.16 -15.69 -15.73
N ILE A 259 -7.56 -16.79 -15.25
CA ILE A 259 -7.53 -18.05 -16.00
C ILE A 259 -8.97 -18.56 -16.23
N VAL A 260 -9.84 -18.43 -15.24
CA VAL A 260 -11.24 -18.86 -15.32
C VAL A 260 -12.06 -17.96 -16.23
N GLU A 261 -11.71 -16.68 -16.33
CA GLU A 261 -12.34 -15.71 -17.25
C GLU A 261 -11.96 -15.89 -18.72
N TYR A 262 -11.00 -16.77 -19.05
CA TYR A 262 -10.58 -17.00 -20.43
C TYR A 262 -11.78 -17.38 -21.33
N ASN A 263 -11.89 -16.73 -22.49
CA ASN A 263 -13.02 -16.87 -23.42
C ASN A 263 -14.39 -16.62 -22.79
N HIS A 264 -14.50 -15.71 -21.81
CA HIS A 264 -15.75 -15.39 -21.12
C HIS A 264 -16.41 -16.60 -20.44
N TYR A 265 -15.63 -17.62 -20.06
CA TYR A 265 -16.18 -18.87 -19.56
C TYR A 265 -17.06 -18.67 -18.31
N ALA A 266 -16.69 -17.76 -17.41
CA ALA A 266 -17.47 -17.44 -16.22
C ALA A 266 -18.81 -16.74 -16.52
N ASN A 267 -18.91 -15.97 -17.61
CA ASN A 267 -20.13 -15.24 -17.98
C ASN A 267 -21.32 -16.17 -18.29
N HIS A 268 -21.05 -17.42 -18.66
CA HIS A 268 -22.07 -18.42 -18.96
C HIS A 268 -22.50 -19.25 -17.74
N HIS A 269 -21.81 -19.12 -16.60
CA HIS A 269 -21.99 -19.97 -15.44
C HIS A 269 -21.93 -19.14 -14.15
N LEU A 270 -23.10 -18.77 -13.62
CA LEU A 270 -23.21 -17.93 -12.41
C LEU A 270 -22.40 -18.48 -11.22
N ASP A 271 -22.44 -19.78 -10.99
CA ASP A 271 -21.67 -20.41 -9.91
C ASP A 271 -20.16 -20.27 -10.12
N VAL A 272 -19.69 -20.36 -11.37
CA VAL A 272 -18.27 -20.17 -11.71
C VAL A 272 -17.86 -18.73 -11.48
N LEU A 273 -18.66 -17.76 -11.93
CA LEU A 273 -18.42 -16.34 -11.69
C LEU A 273 -18.30 -16.05 -10.18
N VAL A 274 -19.23 -16.55 -9.37
CA VAL A 274 -19.24 -16.31 -7.92
C VAL A 274 -18.05 -16.98 -7.24
N PHE A 275 -17.85 -18.28 -7.43
CA PHE A 275 -16.89 -19.05 -6.64
C PHE A 275 -15.46 -19.02 -7.17
N LEU A 276 -15.28 -18.84 -8.48
CA LEU A 276 -13.98 -18.95 -9.14
C LEU A 276 -13.46 -17.62 -9.72
N VAL A 277 -14.29 -16.56 -9.75
CA VAL A 277 -13.85 -15.21 -10.16
C VAL A 277 -14.01 -14.21 -9.01
N ALA A 278 -15.23 -13.87 -8.61
CA ALA A 278 -15.51 -12.86 -7.59
C ALA A 278 -14.90 -13.23 -6.23
N THR A 279 -14.99 -14.51 -5.83
CA THR A 279 -14.44 -14.98 -4.56
C THR A 279 -12.90 -14.91 -4.51
N PRO A 280 -12.14 -15.44 -5.49
CA PRO A 280 -10.69 -15.24 -5.52
C PRO A 280 -10.27 -13.78 -5.58
N PHE A 281 -10.92 -12.93 -6.39
CA PHE A 281 -10.62 -11.50 -6.41
C PHE A 281 -10.88 -10.85 -5.04
N THR A 282 -11.97 -11.19 -4.37
CA THR A 282 -12.29 -10.64 -3.04
C THR A 282 -11.27 -11.05 -1.98
N PHE A 283 -10.96 -12.34 -1.87
CA PHE A 283 -9.97 -12.80 -0.91
C PHE A 283 -8.56 -12.30 -1.24
N GLY A 284 -8.21 -12.24 -2.52
CA GLY A 284 -6.95 -11.65 -2.96
C GLY A 284 -6.84 -10.19 -2.58
N SER A 285 -7.90 -9.41 -2.77
CA SER A 285 -7.96 -7.99 -2.42
C SER A 285 -7.83 -7.78 -0.90
N ILE A 286 -8.48 -8.63 -0.09
CA ILE A 286 -8.33 -8.63 1.36
C ILE A 286 -6.88 -8.95 1.77
N PHE A 287 -6.22 -9.90 1.13
CA PHE A 287 -4.81 -10.20 1.40
C PHE A 287 -3.88 -9.05 1.00
N PHE A 288 -4.11 -8.42 -0.15
CA PHE A 288 -3.39 -7.19 -0.52
C PHE A 288 -3.67 -6.06 0.48
N PHE A 289 -4.89 -5.93 0.99
CA PHE A 289 -5.23 -4.93 2.00
C PHE A 289 -4.45 -5.16 3.30
N ILE A 290 -4.44 -6.40 3.80
CA ILE A 290 -3.66 -6.75 4.98
C ILE A 290 -2.16 -6.51 4.73
N GLY A 291 -1.63 -6.92 3.57
CA GLY A 291 -0.23 -6.67 3.19
C GLY A 291 0.10 -5.17 3.12
N SER A 292 -0.78 -4.37 2.52
CA SER A 292 -0.64 -2.91 2.42
C SER A 292 -0.68 -2.23 3.79
N TRP A 293 -1.54 -2.73 4.68
CA TRP A 293 -1.61 -2.27 6.07
C TRP A 293 -0.32 -2.58 6.82
N MET A 294 0.24 -3.77 6.63
CA MET A 294 1.54 -4.14 7.19
C MET A 294 2.66 -3.24 6.68
N SER A 295 2.61 -2.82 5.41
CA SER A 295 3.55 -1.84 4.84
C SER A 295 3.51 -0.50 5.59
N LEU A 296 2.31 -0.02 5.95
CA LEU A 296 2.14 1.21 6.74
C LEU A 296 2.65 1.03 8.19
N VAL A 297 2.46 -0.14 8.79
CA VAL A 297 3.02 -0.48 10.11
C VAL A 297 4.56 -0.50 10.05
N LEU A 298 5.14 -1.14 9.04
CA LEU A 298 6.59 -1.17 8.80
C LEU A 298 7.15 0.24 8.60
N TRP A 299 6.47 1.09 7.84
CA TRP A 299 6.81 2.51 7.70
C TRP A 299 6.84 3.21 9.06
N LYS A 300 5.80 3.05 9.88
CA LYS A 300 5.71 3.71 11.18
C LYS A 300 6.81 3.25 12.14
N GLN A 301 7.20 1.98 12.04
CA GLN A 301 8.33 1.40 12.79
C GLN A 301 9.70 1.75 12.20
N GLN A 302 9.76 2.57 11.13
CA GLN A 302 11.00 2.90 10.40
C GLN A 302 11.72 1.68 9.79
N ASN A 303 10.95 0.60 9.58
CA ASN A 303 11.38 -0.69 9.05
C ASN A 303 10.98 -0.89 7.58
N PHE A 304 10.52 0.14 6.88
CA PHE A 304 10.05 0.04 5.49
C PHE A 304 11.12 -0.50 4.53
N GLY A 305 12.40 -0.20 4.79
CA GLY A 305 13.52 -0.78 4.05
C GLY A 305 13.55 -2.32 4.07
N LEU A 306 12.88 -3.00 5.02
CA LEU A 306 12.88 -4.47 5.09
C LEU A 306 12.14 -5.05 3.90
N GLY A 307 11.11 -4.39 3.38
CA GLY A 307 10.43 -4.85 2.16
C GLY A 307 11.39 -4.94 0.97
N TYR A 308 12.00 -3.81 0.61
CA TYR A 308 12.68 -3.70 -0.69
C TYR A 308 14.14 -3.19 -0.66
N ALA A 309 14.58 -2.57 0.43
CA ALA A 309 15.86 -1.87 0.51
C ALA A 309 16.44 -1.89 1.93
N LYS A 310 17.06 -3.02 2.31
CA LYS A 310 17.60 -3.28 3.65
C LYS A 310 18.68 -2.31 4.18
N HIS A 311 19.06 -1.31 3.43
CA HIS A 311 20.08 -0.34 3.83
C HIS A 311 19.45 1.02 4.19
N ILE A 312 18.12 1.19 4.07
CA ILE A 312 17.40 2.43 4.42
C ILE A 312 16.99 2.45 5.92
N PHE A 313 17.54 1.57 6.77
CA PHE A 313 17.10 1.46 8.17
C PHE A 313 17.55 2.59 9.09
N GLY A 314 16.57 3.24 9.73
CA GLY A 314 16.77 3.94 11.00
C GLY A 314 16.51 2.96 12.14
N LYS A 315 17.54 2.62 12.93
CA LYS A 315 17.40 1.71 14.10
C LYS A 315 16.75 2.40 15.31
N SER A 316 15.61 3.07 15.13
CA SER A 316 14.88 3.64 16.26
C SER A 316 13.62 2.81 16.53
N HIS A 317 13.49 2.32 17.76
CA HIS A 317 12.29 1.64 18.23
C HIS A 317 11.18 2.67 18.46
N VAL A 318 10.50 3.07 17.38
CA VAL A 318 9.33 3.94 17.48
C VAL A 318 8.12 3.10 17.89
N VAL A 319 7.49 3.45 19.01
CA VAL A 319 6.21 2.85 19.40
C VAL A 319 5.12 3.36 18.46
N VAL A 320 4.42 2.43 17.82
CA VAL A 320 3.32 2.73 16.90
C VAL A 320 2.12 3.29 17.69
N ASP A 321 1.72 4.52 17.39
CA ASP A 321 0.45 5.09 17.86
C ASP A 321 -0.71 4.45 17.09
N TRP A 322 -1.37 3.47 17.71
CA TRP A 322 -2.52 2.77 17.15
C TRP A 322 -3.71 3.67 16.87
N THR A 323 -3.90 4.76 17.63
CA THR A 323 -4.98 5.72 17.37
C THR A 323 -4.69 6.48 16.08
N GLN A 324 -3.44 6.89 15.84
CA GLN A 324 -3.06 7.51 14.58
C GLN A 324 -3.21 6.55 13.39
N GLN A 325 -2.84 5.27 13.57
CA GLN A 325 -3.04 4.25 12.54
C GLN A 325 -4.52 4.08 12.22
N LEU A 326 -5.36 3.84 13.22
CA LEU A 326 -6.81 3.67 13.04
C LEU A 326 -7.44 4.88 12.33
N MET A 327 -7.01 6.10 12.65
CA MET A 327 -7.46 7.29 11.95
C MET A 327 -6.98 7.37 10.51
N GLY A 328 -5.81 6.82 10.18
CA GLY A 328 -5.35 6.61 8.81
C GLY A 328 -6.35 5.80 7.98
N ILE A 329 -6.96 4.76 8.56
CA ILE A 329 -8.03 3.98 7.89
C ILE A 329 -9.23 4.86 7.57
N VAL A 330 -9.64 5.73 8.50
CA VAL A 330 -10.77 6.66 8.27
C VAL A 330 -10.47 7.60 7.12
N TYR A 331 -9.28 8.20 7.06
CA TYR A 331 -8.89 9.08 5.97
C TYR A 331 -8.81 8.36 4.62
N ILE A 332 -8.23 7.16 4.60
CA ILE A 332 -8.16 6.32 3.39
C ILE A 332 -9.57 5.95 2.93
N GLY A 333 -10.47 5.60 3.85
CA GLY A 333 -11.86 5.33 3.54
C GLY A 333 -12.58 6.56 2.95
N CYS A 334 -12.35 7.76 3.50
CA CYS A 334 -12.87 9.00 2.90
C CYS A 334 -12.35 9.20 1.47
N ILE A 335 -11.05 8.97 1.24
CA ILE A 335 -10.44 9.08 -0.09
C ILE A 335 -11.06 8.06 -1.06
N CYS A 336 -11.16 6.79 -0.67
CA CYS A 336 -11.76 5.74 -1.49
C CYS A 336 -13.23 6.05 -1.81
N MET A 337 -14.02 6.54 -0.85
CA MET A 337 -15.39 6.97 -1.15
C MET A 337 -15.46 8.10 -2.18
N GLN A 338 -14.55 9.08 -2.14
CA GLN A 338 -14.52 10.10 -3.18
C GLN A 338 -14.05 9.57 -4.54
N TRP A 339 -13.15 8.58 -4.57
CA TRP A 339 -12.80 7.87 -5.79
C TRP A 339 -14.00 7.10 -6.37
N GLU A 340 -14.78 6.41 -5.54
CA GLU A 340 -16.03 5.75 -5.95
C GLU A 340 -17.07 6.74 -6.47
N ARG A 341 -17.22 7.90 -5.81
CA ARG A 341 -18.07 8.98 -6.31
C ARG A 341 -17.58 9.50 -7.66
N LEU A 342 -16.27 9.62 -7.87
CA LEU A 342 -15.72 9.97 -9.18
C LEU A 342 -16.04 8.91 -10.23
N GLY A 343 -15.95 7.62 -9.87
CA GLY A 343 -16.34 6.51 -10.74
C GLY A 343 -17.82 6.56 -11.16
N ASN A 344 -18.72 6.72 -10.18
CA ASN A 344 -20.16 6.97 -10.41
C ASN A 344 -20.39 8.19 -11.31
N MET A 345 -19.59 9.24 -11.12
CA MET A 345 -19.70 10.47 -11.90
C MET A 345 -19.29 10.26 -13.36
N CYS A 346 -18.23 9.48 -13.59
CA CYS A 346 -17.72 9.19 -14.92
C CYS A 346 -18.53 8.11 -15.66
N SER A 347 -19.18 7.19 -14.95
CA SER A 347 -19.98 6.11 -15.57
C SER A 347 -21.34 6.58 -16.09
N TYR A 348 -21.94 7.57 -15.46
CA TYR A 348 -23.24 8.10 -15.82
C TYR A 348 -23.09 9.39 -16.66
N ASN A 349 -24.00 9.65 -17.59
CA ASN A 349 -23.97 10.88 -18.38
C ASN A 349 -24.64 12.02 -17.60
N TRP A 350 -23.91 12.60 -16.63
CA TRP A 350 -24.44 13.71 -15.84
C TRP A 350 -24.61 14.94 -16.74
N GLY A 351 -25.80 15.54 -16.72
CA GLY A 351 -26.11 16.76 -17.45
C GLY A 351 -25.38 18.00 -16.90
N TYR A 352 -26.10 19.13 -16.81
CA TYR A 352 -25.52 20.46 -16.52
C TYR A 352 -24.68 20.54 -15.22
N TYR A 353 -24.98 19.73 -14.20
CA TYR A 353 -24.28 19.76 -12.91
C TYR A 353 -22.96 18.98 -12.85
N HIS A 354 -22.58 18.28 -13.92
CA HIS A 354 -21.36 17.46 -13.99
C HIS A 354 -20.11 18.21 -13.48
N ASN A 355 -19.94 19.47 -13.88
CA ASN A 355 -18.78 20.29 -13.49
C ASN A 355 -18.73 20.64 -11.99
N VAL A 356 -19.90 20.87 -11.37
CA VAL A 356 -19.98 21.25 -9.95
C VAL A 356 -19.65 20.06 -9.07
N TYR A 357 -20.20 18.88 -9.39
CA TYR A 357 -19.88 17.63 -8.68
C TYR A 357 -18.41 17.26 -8.83
N LEU A 358 -17.85 17.39 -10.03
CA LEU A 358 -16.42 17.12 -10.26
C LEU A 358 -15.53 17.99 -9.38
N LEU A 359 -15.86 19.29 -9.31
CA LEU A 359 -15.11 20.25 -8.51
C LEU A 359 -15.20 19.89 -7.02
N GLU A 360 -16.38 19.51 -6.53
CA GLU A 360 -16.58 19.08 -5.15
C GLU A 360 -15.75 17.83 -4.82
N ILE A 361 -15.85 16.79 -5.65
CA ILE A 361 -15.12 15.53 -5.48
C ILE A 361 -13.61 15.79 -5.51
N THR A 362 -13.14 16.57 -6.49
CA THR A 362 -11.72 16.93 -6.64
C THR A 362 -11.22 17.71 -5.42
N PHE A 363 -12.02 18.67 -4.92
CA PHE A 363 -11.66 19.44 -3.73
C PHE A 363 -11.57 18.55 -2.49
N ARG A 364 -12.52 17.63 -2.28
CA ARG A 364 -12.47 16.67 -1.16
C ARG A 364 -11.28 15.72 -1.26
N LEU A 365 -11.02 15.18 -2.45
CA LEU A 365 -9.83 14.35 -2.71
C LEU A 365 -8.54 15.11 -2.35
N LEU A 366 -8.40 16.35 -2.82
CA LEU A 366 -7.25 17.19 -2.52
C LEU A 366 -7.12 17.43 -1.01
N LEU A 367 -8.22 17.79 -0.34
CA LEU A 367 -8.24 18.05 1.10
C LEU A 367 -7.78 16.83 1.90
N TYR A 368 -8.34 15.64 1.62
CA TYR A 368 -7.96 14.42 2.33
C TYR A 368 -6.51 14.01 2.06
N HIS A 369 -6.01 14.17 0.83
CA HIS A 369 -4.61 13.94 0.51
C HIS A 369 -3.68 14.95 1.20
N CYS A 370 -4.07 16.22 1.33
CA CYS A 370 -3.32 17.21 2.10
C CYS A 370 -3.24 16.85 3.60
N ILE A 371 -4.32 16.31 4.17
CA ILE A 371 -4.31 15.83 5.56
C ILE A 371 -3.37 14.62 5.70
N MET A 372 -3.43 13.67 4.77
CA MET A 372 -2.50 12.53 4.73
C MET A 372 -1.05 12.98 4.53
N PHE A 373 -0.81 14.00 3.71
CA PHE A 373 0.51 14.62 3.54
C PHE A 373 1.04 15.16 4.88
N LEU A 374 0.20 15.84 5.66
CA LEU A 374 0.59 16.32 7.00
C LEU A 374 0.93 15.16 7.95
N MET A 375 0.22 14.03 7.85
CA MET A 375 0.53 12.82 8.62
C MET A 375 1.88 12.21 8.23
N SER A 376 2.32 12.35 6.98
CA SER A 376 3.62 11.87 6.51
C SER A 376 4.80 12.57 7.19
N ALA A 377 4.64 13.85 7.56
CA ALA A 377 5.65 14.64 8.26
C ALA A 377 5.65 14.38 9.78
N LEU A 378 4.51 14.02 10.36
CA LEU A 378 4.34 13.85 11.81
C LEU A 378 4.44 12.36 12.22
N HIS A 379 5.66 11.89 12.46
CA HIS A 379 5.92 10.55 12.99
C HIS A 379 5.41 10.35 14.41
N THR A 380 5.36 11.40 15.21
CA THR A 380 4.84 11.36 16.57
C THR A 380 3.66 12.31 16.66
N THR A 381 2.58 11.85 17.30
CA THR A 381 1.44 12.70 17.59
C THR A 381 1.91 13.84 18.50
N PRO A 382 1.80 15.12 18.07
CA PRO A 382 2.22 16.24 18.90
C PRO A 382 1.29 16.37 20.10
N ASN A 383 1.80 16.03 21.29
CA ASN A 383 1.04 16.10 22.55
C ASN A 383 1.07 17.49 23.21
N ARG A 384 1.68 18.49 22.57
CA ARG A 384 1.76 19.86 23.09
C ARG A 384 0.57 20.68 22.62
N HIS A 385 0.01 21.50 23.52
CA HIS A 385 -0.98 22.51 23.15
C HIS A 385 -0.34 23.53 22.20
N PRO A 386 -1.03 24.00 21.13
CA PRO A 386 -2.42 23.73 20.75
C PRO A 386 -2.64 22.52 19.83
N PHE A 387 -1.57 21.84 19.40
CA PHE A 387 -1.63 20.81 18.36
C PHE A 387 -2.48 19.59 18.73
N GLY A 388 -2.51 19.18 20.00
CA GLY A 388 -3.35 18.07 20.46
C GLY A 388 -4.85 18.33 20.24
N ILE A 389 -5.31 19.56 20.51
CA ILE A 389 -6.71 19.97 20.30
C ILE A 389 -7.02 20.04 18.80
N MET A 390 -6.10 20.60 18.01
CA MET A 390 -6.25 20.66 16.56
C MET A 390 -6.37 19.25 15.95
N LEU A 391 -5.52 18.32 16.37
CA LEU A 391 -5.56 16.94 15.91
C LEU A 391 -6.85 16.23 16.32
N PHE A 392 -7.34 16.46 17.53
CA PHE A 392 -8.65 15.95 17.95
C PHE A 392 -9.77 16.47 17.06
N GLY A 393 -9.79 17.78 16.78
CA GLY A 393 -10.75 18.40 15.87
C GLY A 393 -10.69 17.82 14.46
N MET A 394 -9.49 17.66 13.90
CA MET A 394 -9.30 17.03 12.58
C MET A 394 -9.84 15.59 12.55
N ARG A 395 -9.56 14.79 13.59
CA ARG A 395 -10.05 13.42 13.70
C ARG A 395 -11.59 13.36 13.78
N PHE A 396 -12.20 14.24 14.56
CA PHE A 396 -13.65 14.34 14.65
C PHE A 396 -14.29 14.72 13.30
N ILE A 397 -13.73 15.72 12.61
CA ILE A 397 -14.18 16.12 11.28
C ILE A 397 -14.04 14.96 10.29
N ALA A 398 -12.95 14.20 10.33
CA ALA A 398 -12.74 13.05 9.46
C ALA A 398 -13.78 11.95 9.67
N VAL A 399 -14.11 11.64 10.92
CA VAL A 399 -15.17 10.65 11.24
C VAL A 399 -16.54 11.14 10.76
N TYR A 400 -16.86 12.41 11.01
CA TYR A 400 -18.10 13.01 10.51
C TYR A 400 -18.17 12.96 8.98
N ALA A 401 -17.08 13.35 8.31
CA ALA A 401 -16.96 13.33 6.86
C ALA A 401 -17.08 11.91 6.31
N PHE A 402 -16.50 10.91 6.98
CA PHE A 402 -16.63 9.50 6.60
C PHE A 402 -18.10 9.06 6.54
N PHE A 403 -18.88 9.33 7.59
CA PHE A 403 -20.30 8.97 7.59
C PHE A 403 -21.12 9.81 6.60
N GLY A 404 -20.77 11.09 6.43
CA GLY A 404 -21.41 11.96 5.44
C GLY A 404 -21.17 11.48 4.01
N ASP A 405 -19.93 11.12 3.68
CA ASP A 405 -19.52 10.60 2.37
C ASP A 405 -20.17 9.24 2.09
N ALA A 406 -20.22 8.35 3.09
CA ALA A 406 -20.91 7.06 2.97
C ALA A 406 -22.42 7.25 2.70
N TYR A 407 -23.05 8.21 3.37
CA TYR A 407 -24.46 8.55 3.14
C TYR A 407 -24.69 9.11 1.73
N LEU A 408 -23.83 10.03 1.27
CA LEU A 408 -23.92 10.61 -0.07
C LEU A 408 -23.73 9.55 -1.16
N LEU A 409 -22.70 8.71 -1.04
CA LEU A 409 -22.43 7.63 -1.97
C LEU A 409 -23.60 6.64 -2.05
N ARG A 410 -24.20 6.28 -0.91
CA ARG A 410 -25.41 5.45 -0.87
C ARG A 410 -26.59 6.13 -1.57
N LYS A 411 -26.80 7.42 -1.33
CA LYS A 411 -27.91 8.19 -1.93
C LYS A 411 -27.76 8.27 -3.44
N GLU A 412 -26.56 8.63 -3.92
CA GLU A 412 -26.19 8.66 -5.34
C GLU A 412 -26.42 7.31 -6.02
N SER A 413 -26.26 6.22 -5.28
CA SER A 413 -26.48 4.87 -5.80
C SER A 413 -27.94 4.42 -5.79
N MET A 414 -28.82 5.08 -5.03
CA MET A 414 -30.24 4.72 -4.96
C MET A 414 -31.10 5.55 -5.92
N ASP A 415 -30.70 6.79 -6.16
CA ASP A 415 -31.46 7.73 -6.99
C ASP A 415 -30.47 8.62 -7.77
N PRO A 416 -30.03 8.16 -8.95
CA PRO A 416 -29.12 8.93 -9.82
C PRO A 416 -29.79 10.22 -10.31
N ASP A 417 -31.12 10.19 -10.46
CA ASP A 417 -31.91 11.30 -10.99
C ASP A 417 -32.22 12.35 -9.91
N ALA A 418 -31.99 12.06 -8.62
CA ALA A 418 -32.13 13.00 -7.50
C ALA A 418 -31.33 14.31 -7.70
N TYR A 419 -30.34 14.31 -8.61
CA TYR A 419 -29.45 15.43 -8.89
C TYR A 419 -29.69 16.06 -10.28
N SER A 420 -30.75 15.67 -10.97
CA SER A 420 -31.13 16.19 -12.30
C SER A 420 -32.01 17.44 -12.28
N VAL A 421 -32.33 17.98 -11.09
CA VAL A 421 -33.28 19.11 -10.90
C VAL A 421 -32.67 20.48 -11.10
#